data_AF-A0A842VF37-F1
#
_entry.id   AF-A0A842VF37-F1
#
_cell.length_a   1.000
_cell.length_b   1.000
_cell.length_c   1.000
_cell.angle_alpha   90.00
_cell.angle_beta   90.00
_cell.angle_gamma   90.00
#
_symmetry.space_group_name_H-M   'P 1'
#
loop_
_entity.id
_entity.type
_entity.pdbx_description
1 polymer ?
#
loop_
_entity_poly.entity_id
_entity_poly.type
_entity_poly.pdbx_seq_one_letter_code
_entity_poly.pdbx_strand_id
1 'polypeptide(L)'
;MNSGKLISFVFWSLLFSTSYSNLFSQTITVNGKLTDQFNQPVTDAQLKFINETDTNIVYTTTTNSLGEYNITLNIYTDVAGQLKSETNPKDFKLHQNYPNPLNSYTNISFELHKSSHVNLSIYNIIGQRVRTLLDAYHVKGSHEIAWDGLDESGHRLPAAIYICQMTVDHHKQTTKMLLTDGSSTTLAKSRATTNVGHLLNKSVASNYYTVRITGMTIEPFQQKGILIDKNMELNFVVESRNRESVTDIVGPDGGIIEDTNPNSDVYGVRIEIPAGAVASETEITIKRAEDMSQLPTDSQKQIGHTYDFTKSNGNKFNSAIKINIPVTVEDIDTTKCFMAYWDTNKWIRLG
;
A
#
# COMPACT_ATOMS: atom_id res chain seq x y z
N MET A 1 54.71 -18.67 47.82
CA MET A 1 55.01 -18.50 46.38
C MET A 1 53.93 -19.23 45.61
N ASN A 2 53.13 -18.49 44.84
CA ASN A 2 52.02 -18.98 44.03
C ASN A 2 52.55 -19.80 42.84
N SER A 3 52.16 -21.06 42.71
CA SER A 3 52.30 -21.83 41.47
C SER A 3 51.10 -21.54 40.57
N GLY A 4 51.36 -20.88 39.45
CA GLY A 4 50.37 -20.40 38.48
C GLY A 4 49.63 -21.49 37.71
N LYS A 5 48.41 -21.12 37.33
CA LYS A 5 47.45 -21.81 36.46
C LYS A 5 48.00 -22.08 35.05
N LEU A 6 47.46 -23.11 34.40
CA LEU A 6 47.08 -23.07 32.99
C LEU A 6 45.87 -23.98 32.77
N ILE A 7 44.68 -23.36 32.71
CA ILE A 7 43.45 -24.00 32.24
C ILE A 7 43.33 -23.62 30.76
N SER A 8 43.41 -24.63 29.90
CA SER A 8 43.15 -24.52 28.47
C SER A 8 41.66 -24.26 28.24
N PHE A 9 41.31 -23.15 27.59
CA PHE A 9 39.99 -22.93 27.01
C PHE A 9 40.12 -22.93 25.49
N VAL A 10 39.55 -23.96 24.85
CA VAL A 10 39.37 -24.01 23.40
C VAL A 10 38.15 -23.15 23.08
N PHE A 11 38.37 -21.97 22.48
CA PHE A 11 37.30 -21.17 21.91
C PHE A 11 37.00 -21.67 20.49
N TRP A 12 35.85 -22.31 20.31
CA TRP A 12 35.28 -22.57 18.99
C TRP A 12 34.62 -21.28 18.51
N SER A 13 35.27 -20.52 17.63
CA SER A 13 34.63 -19.39 16.95
C SER A 13 33.80 -19.92 15.79
N LEU A 14 32.48 -20.05 15.99
CA LEU A 14 31.53 -20.12 14.89
C LEU A 14 31.56 -18.77 14.16
N LEU A 15 32.25 -18.72 13.03
CA LEU A 15 32.14 -17.62 12.08
C LEU A 15 30.75 -17.70 11.44
N PHE A 16 29.80 -16.92 11.96
CA PHE A 16 28.62 -16.56 11.20
C PHE A 16 29.08 -15.61 10.09
N SER A 17 29.27 -16.13 8.88
CA SER A 17 29.37 -15.28 7.70
C SER A 17 27.99 -14.66 7.47
N THR A 18 27.77 -13.44 7.96
CA THR A 18 26.61 -12.63 7.56
C THR A 18 26.80 -12.24 6.11
N SER A 19 26.10 -12.93 5.22
CA SER A 19 25.93 -12.52 3.83
C SER A 19 25.18 -11.19 3.82
N TYR A 20 25.87 -10.10 3.46
CA TYR A 20 25.22 -8.82 3.20
C TYR A 20 24.66 -8.85 1.78
N SER A 21 23.33 -8.86 1.64
CA SER A 21 22.67 -8.58 0.36
C SER A 21 22.67 -7.07 0.11
N ASN A 22 23.17 -6.65 -1.05
CA ASN A 22 23.04 -5.27 -1.50
C ASN A 22 21.66 -5.13 -2.15
N LEU A 23 20.73 -4.46 -1.47
CA LEU A 23 19.43 -4.09 -2.05
C LEU A 23 19.62 -2.89 -3.00
N PHE A 24 19.41 -3.09 -4.29
CA PHE A 24 19.29 -2.00 -5.26
C PHE A 24 17.82 -1.59 -5.33
N SER A 25 17.52 -0.30 -5.15
CA SER A 25 16.17 0.22 -5.40
C SER A 25 16.04 0.67 -6.85
N GLN A 26 15.15 0.04 -7.61
CA GLN A 26 14.73 0.50 -8.93
C GLN A 26 13.29 1.05 -8.84
N THR A 27 13.04 2.18 -9.50
CA THR A 27 11.68 2.67 -9.71
C THR A 27 11.06 1.99 -10.93
N ILE A 28 9.91 1.36 -10.74
CA ILE A 28 9.12 0.78 -11.82
C ILE A 28 7.80 1.54 -11.93
N THR A 29 7.45 1.93 -13.16
CA THR A 29 6.20 2.62 -13.46
C THR A 29 5.20 1.62 -14.01
N VAL A 30 4.03 1.56 -13.37
CA VAL A 30 2.86 0.83 -13.86
C VAL A 30 1.83 1.86 -14.32
N ASN A 31 1.45 1.76 -15.59
CA ASN A 31 0.34 2.50 -16.16
C ASN A 31 -0.82 1.55 -16.39
N GLY A 32 -2.04 2.06 -16.45
CA GLY A 32 -3.14 1.23 -16.89
C GLY A 32 -4.45 1.98 -16.95
N LYS A 33 -5.47 1.27 -17.42
CA LYS A 33 -6.85 1.70 -17.49
C LYS A 33 -7.72 0.72 -16.71
N LEU A 34 -8.60 1.28 -15.89
CA LEU A 34 -9.66 0.57 -15.20
C LEU A 34 -10.97 0.82 -15.94
N THR A 35 -11.58 -0.24 -16.41
CA THR A 35 -12.92 -0.20 -16.99
C THR A 35 -13.86 -1.12 -16.23
N ASP A 36 -15.15 -0.88 -16.38
CA ASP A 36 -16.14 -1.85 -15.98
C ASP A 36 -16.31 -2.96 -17.04
N GLN A 37 -17.17 -3.94 -16.76
CA GLN A 37 -17.50 -5.04 -17.67
C GLN A 37 -18.15 -4.58 -18.99
N PHE A 38 -18.61 -3.32 -19.08
CA PHE A 38 -19.18 -2.69 -20.27
C PHE A 38 -18.17 -1.77 -20.98
N ASN A 39 -16.89 -1.87 -20.62
CA ASN A 39 -15.79 -1.08 -21.17
C ASN A 39 -15.93 0.44 -20.92
N GLN A 40 -16.71 0.83 -19.90
CA GLN A 40 -16.81 2.22 -19.46
C GLN A 40 -15.69 2.54 -18.46
N PRO A 41 -15.09 3.75 -18.51
CA PRO A 41 -14.03 4.13 -17.58
C PRO A 41 -14.56 4.26 -16.16
N VAL A 42 -13.87 3.66 -15.19
CA VAL A 42 -14.21 3.79 -13.78
C VAL A 42 -13.42 4.95 -13.18
N THR A 43 -14.11 6.00 -12.72
CA THR A 43 -13.51 7.23 -12.20
C THR A 43 -13.32 7.19 -10.69
N ASP A 44 -12.27 7.85 -10.19
CA ASP A 44 -11.98 8.00 -8.75
C ASP A 44 -11.86 6.68 -7.95
N ALA A 45 -11.61 5.56 -8.63
CA ALA A 45 -11.36 4.29 -7.97
C ALA A 45 -9.94 4.27 -7.41
N GLN A 46 -9.79 3.80 -6.18
CA GLN A 46 -8.49 3.63 -5.52
C GLN A 46 -7.92 2.25 -5.86
N LEU A 47 -6.68 2.23 -6.34
CA LEU A 47 -5.89 1.01 -6.54
C LEU A 47 -4.80 0.96 -5.47
N LYS A 48 -4.69 -0.16 -4.77
CA LYS A 48 -3.65 -0.48 -3.79
C LYS A 48 -2.84 -1.67 -4.24
N PHE A 49 -1.54 -1.48 -4.43
CA PHE A 49 -0.56 -2.51 -4.74
C PHE A 49 0.16 -2.88 -3.45
N ILE A 50 -0.09 -4.08 -2.94
CA ILE A 50 0.42 -4.59 -1.66
C ILE A 50 1.43 -5.68 -1.98
N ASN A 51 2.67 -5.54 -1.52
CA ASN A 51 3.68 -6.57 -1.73
C ASN A 51 3.31 -7.86 -0.96
N GLU A 52 3.46 -9.03 -1.60
CA GLU A 52 2.97 -10.30 -1.02
C GLU A 52 3.88 -10.88 0.07
N THR A 53 5.15 -10.50 0.08
CA THR A 53 6.11 -10.91 1.11
C THR A 53 6.25 -9.89 2.24
N ASP A 54 6.07 -8.60 1.92
CA ASP A 54 6.05 -7.52 2.89
C ASP A 54 4.80 -6.66 2.73
N THR A 55 3.72 -7.04 3.41
CA THR A 55 2.44 -6.33 3.36
C THR A 55 2.48 -4.89 3.87
N ASN A 56 3.60 -4.42 4.44
CA ASN A 56 3.79 -3.01 4.80
C ASN A 56 4.21 -2.16 3.60
N ILE A 57 4.74 -2.78 2.55
CA ILE A 57 5.03 -2.10 1.28
C ILE A 57 3.73 -2.00 0.49
N VAL A 58 3.12 -0.82 0.57
CA VAL A 58 1.84 -0.50 -0.09
C VAL A 58 2.00 0.74 -0.95
N TYR A 59 1.66 0.64 -2.22
CA TYR A 59 1.55 1.76 -3.13
C TYR A 59 0.08 2.01 -3.45
N THR A 60 -0.35 3.27 -3.49
CA THR A 60 -1.74 3.63 -3.78
C THR A 60 -1.81 4.67 -4.90
N THR A 61 -2.77 4.52 -5.79
CA THR A 61 -3.11 5.51 -6.82
C THR A 61 -4.62 5.57 -7.01
N THR A 62 -5.10 6.50 -7.83
CA THR A 62 -6.52 6.65 -8.18
C THR A 62 -6.68 6.82 -9.68
N THR A 63 -7.82 6.38 -10.21
CA THR A 63 -8.15 6.59 -11.62
C THR A 63 -8.64 8.01 -11.89
N ASN A 64 -8.33 8.54 -13.08
CA ASN A 64 -8.84 9.83 -13.56
C ASN A 64 -10.23 9.69 -14.22
N SER A 65 -10.73 10.78 -14.83
CA SER A 65 -12.02 10.79 -15.55
C SER A 65 -12.09 9.87 -16.77
N LEU A 66 -10.94 9.43 -17.30
CA LEU A 66 -10.83 8.48 -18.40
C LEU A 66 -10.57 7.04 -17.90
N GLY A 67 -10.61 6.81 -16.58
CA GLY A 67 -10.33 5.51 -15.96
C GLY A 67 -8.84 5.16 -15.94
N GLU A 68 -7.96 6.09 -16.33
CA GLU A 68 -6.53 5.85 -16.42
C GLU A 68 -5.86 6.08 -15.06
N TYR A 69 -4.84 5.29 -14.75
CA TYR A 69 -4.02 5.43 -13.56
C TYR A 69 -2.54 5.28 -13.89
N ASN A 70 -1.71 5.91 -13.05
CA ASN A 70 -0.26 5.79 -13.07
C ASN A 70 0.24 5.61 -11.64
N ILE A 71 1.21 4.72 -11.45
CA ILE A 71 1.84 4.51 -10.16
C ILE A 71 3.32 4.15 -10.33
N THR A 72 4.15 4.66 -9.43
CA THR A 72 5.59 4.33 -9.38
C THR A 72 5.88 3.53 -8.11
N LEU A 73 6.42 2.33 -8.29
CA LEU A 73 6.80 1.42 -7.22
C LEU A 73 8.32 1.47 -7.04
N ASN A 74 8.77 1.50 -5.80
CA ASN A 74 10.18 1.28 -5.46
C ASN A 74 10.38 -0.21 -5.19
N ILE A 75 11.11 -0.89 -6.07
CA ILE A 75 11.38 -2.31 -5.94
C ILE A 75 12.82 -2.48 -5.48
N TYR A 76 12.99 -3.20 -4.36
CA TYR A 76 14.28 -3.54 -3.80
C TYR A 76 14.71 -4.89 -4.36
N THR A 77 15.52 -4.88 -5.42
CA THR A 77 16.10 -6.10 -5.95
C THR A 77 17.39 -6.44 -5.21
N ASP A 78 17.48 -7.65 -4.68
CA ASP A 78 18.77 -8.22 -4.31
C ASP A 78 19.45 -8.67 -5.59
N VAL A 79 20.48 -7.93 -6.00
CA VAL A 79 21.29 -8.34 -7.14
C VAL A 79 22.36 -9.29 -6.64
N ALA A 80 21.99 -10.56 -6.49
CA ALA A 80 22.95 -11.66 -6.56
C ALA A 80 23.39 -11.83 -8.03
N GLY A 81 24.25 -10.92 -8.53
CA GLY A 81 24.60 -10.93 -9.95
C GLY A 81 25.59 -9.86 -10.39
N GLN A 82 26.86 -10.06 -10.02
CA GLN A 82 28.07 -9.61 -10.71
C GLN A 82 28.05 -8.27 -11.47
N LEU A 83 28.43 -7.20 -10.78
CA LEU A 83 29.30 -6.20 -11.39
C LEU A 83 30.59 -6.15 -10.57
N LYS A 84 31.65 -6.76 -11.12
CA LYS A 84 33.03 -6.47 -10.72
C LYS A 84 33.25 -4.97 -10.95
N SER A 85 33.31 -4.20 -9.86
CA SER A 85 34.18 -3.03 -9.82
C SER A 85 34.61 -2.76 -8.38
N GLU A 86 35.84 -3.18 -8.14
CA GLU A 86 36.76 -2.77 -7.07
C GLU A 86 36.25 -2.82 -5.63
N THR A 87 36.59 -3.94 -5.01
CA THR A 87 36.96 -4.00 -3.59
C THR A 87 37.86 -2.84 -3.22
N ASN A 88 37.32 -1.85 -2.53
CA ASN A 88 38.08 -1.14 -1.52
C ASN A 88 37.14 -0.94 -0.33
N PRO A 89 37.49 -1.37 0.90
CA PRO A 89 36.72 -1.01 2.09
C PRO A 89 36.87 0.50 2.26
N LYS A 90 35.96 1.28 1.68
CA LYS A 90 35.99 2.74 1.85
C LYS A 90 35.65 2.99 3.31
N ASP A 91 36.57 3.65 4.02
CA ASP A 91 36.41 4.06 5.43
C ASP A 91 35.20 4.99 5.65
N PHE A 92 34.45 5.33 4.61
CA PHE A 92 33.27 6.17 4.66
C PHE A 92 32.31 5.87 3.49
N LYS A 93 31.06 6.31 3.62
CA LYS A 93 30.03 6.23 2.58
C LYS A 93 29.19 7.51 2.57
N LEU A 94 29.07 8.15 1.41
CA LEU A 94 28.13 9.26 1.18
C LEU A 94 26.83 8.71 0.58
N HIS A 95 25.69 8.96 1.22
CA HIS A 95 24.38 8.53 0.74
C HIS A 95 23.76 9.57 -0.20
N GLN A 96 22.74 9.13 -0.94
CA GLN A 96 21.93 10.03 -1.76
C GLN A 96 21.19 11.03 -0.85
N ASN A 97 21.14 12.31 -1.25
CA ASN A 97 20.43 13.33 -0.51
C ASN A 97 18.90 13.08 -0.51
N TYR A 98 18.20 13.42 0.58
CA TYR A 98 16.75 13.33 0.69
C TYR A 98 16.13 14.59 1.31
N PRO A 99 15.08 15.18 0.70
CA PRO A 99 14.46 14.79 -0.56
C PRO A 99 15.36 15.07 -1.79
N ASN A 100 15.27 14.21 -2.81
CA ASN A 100 15.75 14.44 -4.17
C ASN A 100 14.65 13.97 -5.16
N PRO A 101 14.07 14.83 -6.02
CA PRO A 101 14.40 16.25 -6.21
C PRO A 101 14.17 17.11 -4.96
N LEU A 102 15.04 18.09 -4.72
CA LEU A 102 14.88 19.04 -3.62
C LEU A 102 14.15 20.31 -4.10
N ASN A 103 13.16 20.76 -3.32
CA ASN A 103 12.33 21.93 -3.64
C ASN A 103 12.61 23.14 -2.72
N SER A 104 13.75 23.16 -2.01
CA SER A 104 14.38 24.27 -1.26
C SER A 104 15.25 23.77 -0.09
N TYR A 105 15.19 22.48 0.24
CA TYR A 105 16.03 21.89 1.27
C TYR A 105 16.26 20.41 1.01
N THR A 106 17.38 19.88 1.46
CA THR A 106 17.69 18.45 1.44
C THR A 106 18.65 18.09 2.56
N ASN A 107 18.57 16.86 3.04
CA ASN A 107 19.52 16.31 3.99
C ASN A 107 20.49 15.38 3.24
N ILE A 108 21.77 15.52 3.55
CA ILE A 108 22.86 14.72 3.00
C ILE A 108 23.42 13.88 4.15
N SER A 109 23.22 12.57 4.07
CA SER A 109 23.69 11.62 5.07
C SER A 109 25.01 10.98 4.65
N PHE A 110 25.91 10.75 5.59
CA PHE A 110 27.14 10.00 5.36
C PHE A 110 27.55 9.17 6.59
N GLU A 111 28.32 8.13 6.35
CA GLU A 111 28.85 7.23 7.38
C GLU A 111 30.37 7.29 7.39
N LEU A 112 30.94 7.29 8.59
CA LEU A 112 32.37 7.15 8.84
C LEU A 112 32.63 5.86 9.60
N HIS A 113 33.45 4.97 9.05
CA HIS A 113 33.91 3.73 9.69
C HIS A 113 35.09 4.00 10.64
N LYS A 114 35.76 5.15 10.48
CA LYS A 114 36.79 5.70 11.37
C LYS A 114 36.60 7.21 11.50
N SER A 115 36.94 7.76 12.67
CA SER A 115 36.98 9.21 12.87
C SER A 115 38.01 9.85 11.94
N SER A 116 37.57 10.77 11.09
CA SER A 116 38.37 11.38 10.02
C SER A 116 37.94 12.82 9.74
N HIS A 117 38.80 13.56 9.03
CA HIS A 117 38.46 14.88 8.52
C HIS A 117 37.57 14.75 7.28
N VAL A 118 36.42 15.44 7.28
CA VAL A 118 35.40 15.38 6.23
C VAL A 118 35.25 16.74 5.58
N ASN A 119 35.40 16.77 4.26
CA ASN A 119 34.98 17.91 3.43
C ASN A 119 33.76 17.50 2.60
N LEU A 120 32.63 18.17 2.80
CA LEU A 120 31.40 17.99 2.03
C LEU A 120 31.10 19.28 1.26
N SER A 121 31.17 19.20 -0.07
CA SER A 121 31.03 20.35 -0.97
C SER A 121 30.02 20.06 -2.08
N ILE A 122 29.29 21.09 -2.50
CA ILE A 122 28.35 21.07 -3.62
C ILE A 122 28.97 21.77 -4.82
N TYR A 123 28.81 21.16 -6.00
CA TYR A 123 29.32 21.64 -7.28
C TYR A 123 28.18 21.73 -8.30
N ASN A 124 28.30 22.67 -9.24
CA ASN A 124 27.45 22.66 -10.43
C ASN A 124 27.98 21.65 -11.48
N ILE A 125 27.25 21.46 -12.58
CA ILE A 125 27.61 20.49 -13.64
C ILE A 125 28.93 20.78 -14.35
N ILE A 126 29.42 22.02 -14.32
CA ILE A 126 30.72 22.40 -14.90
C ILE A 126 31.88 22.23 -13.91
N GLY A 127 31.62 21.71 -12.71
CA GLY A 127 32.62 21.43 -11.69
C GLY A 127 33.04 22.63 -10.85
N GLN A 128 32.33 23.75 -10.92
CA GLN A 128 32.53 24.89 -10.02
C GLN A 128 31.88 24.59 -8.67
N ARG A 129 32.63 24.73 -7.57
CA ARG A 129 32.09 24.62 -6.22
C ARG A 129 31.15 25.79 -5.96
N VAL A 130 29.93 25.48 -5.56
CA VAL A 130 28.89 26.47 -5.25
C VAL A 130 28.66 26.62 -3.76
N ARG A 131 28.95 25.58 -2.95
CA ARG A 131 28.89 25.65 -1.49
C ARG A 131 29.76 24.61 -0.81
N THR A 132 30.43 24.98 0.28
CA THR A 132 31.00 24.04 1.25
C THR A 132 30.01 23.88 2.41
N LEU A 133 29.55 22.66 2.68
CA LEU A 133 28.57 22.35 3.74
C LEU A 133 29.23 21.91 5.03
N LEU A 134 30.35 21.22 4.92
CA LEU A 134 31.11 20.72 6.05
C LEU A 134 32.59 20.69 5.69
N ASP A 135 33.44 21.16 6.59
CA ASP A 135 34.89 21.01 6.49
C ASP A 135 35.48 20.88 7.90
N ALA A 136 35.34 19.69 8.49
CA ALA A 136 35.68 19.47 9.89
C ALA A 136 36.00 18.01 10.21
N TYR A 137 36.62 17.79 11.36
CA TYR A 137 36.86 16.45 11.91
C TYR A 137 35.58 15.88 12.54
N HIS A 138 35.18 14.69 12.10
CA HIS A 138 34.01 13.98 12.61
C HIS A 138 34.39 12.61 13.17
N VAL A 139 33.71 12.20 14.25
CA VAL A 139 33.89 10.89 14.86
C VAL A 139 33.26 9.78 14.01
N LYS A 140 33.73 8.54 14.18
CA LYS A 140 33.10 7.35 13.62
C LYS A 140 31.58 7.34 13.91
N GLY A 141 30.76 7.04 12.91
CA GLY A 141 29.31 6.98 13.02
C GLY A 141 28.58 7.55 11.81
N SER A 142 27.26 7.63 11.90
CA SER A 142 26.39 8.25 10.90
C SER A 142 26.22 9.74 11.20
N HIS A 143 26.25 10.56 10.17
CA HIS A 143 26.12 12.02 10.25
C HIS A 143 25.17 12.51 9.17
N GLU A 144 24.53 13.65 9.43
CA GLU A 144 23.57 14.28 8.52
C GLU A 144 23.82 15.78 8.48
N ILE A 145 23.83 16.36 7.27
CA ILE A 145 24.02 17.79 7.03
C ILE A 145 22.91 18.28 6.10
N ALA A 146 22.24 19.36 6.48
CA ALA A 146 21.21 20.00 5.66
C ALA A 146 21.83 20.98 4.65
N TRP A 147 21.22 21.04 3.46
CA TRP A 147 21.49 22.06 2.46
C TRP A 147 20.19 22.72 2.01
N ASP A 148 20.19 24.04 1.96
CA ASP A 148 19.06 24.94 1.67
C ASP A 148 18.98 25.39 0.20
N GLY A 149 19.84 24.84 -0.67
CA GLY A 149 19.91 25.24 -2.08
C GLY A 149 20.50 26.63 -2.31
N LEU A 150 21.18 27.24 -1.33
CA LEU A 150 21.90 28.51 -1.51
C LEU A 150 23.39 28.27 -1.78
N ASP A 151 24.04 29.21 -2.46
CA ASP A 151 25.49 29.26 -2.66
C ASP A 151 26.25 29.82 -1.43
N GLU A 152 27.58 29.91 -1.51
CA GLU A 152 28.42 30.46 -0.41
C GLU A 152 28.11 31.93 -0.08
N SER A 153 27.55 32.70 -1.02
CA SER A 153 27.16 34.10 -0.82
C SER A 153 25.72 34.24 -0.31
N GLY A 154 25.01 33.13 -0.11
CA GLY A 154 23.62 33.10 0.35
C GLY A 154 22.60 33.34 -0.77
N HIS A 155 23.01 33.35 -2.04
CA HIS A 155 22.08 33.47 -3.16
C HIS A 155 21.47 32.12 -3.51
N ARG A 156 20.20 32.13 -3.91
CA ARG A 156 19.49 30.93 -4.34
C ARG A 156 20.04 30.43 -5.67
N LEU A 157 20.35 29.13 -5.71
CA LEU A 157 20.82 28.47 -6.91
C LEU A 157 19.64 28.13 -7.86
N PRO A 158 19.85 28.17 -9.19
CA PRO A 158 18.81 27.86 -10.17
C PRO A 158 18.41 26.38 -10.15
N ALA A 159 17.25 26.06 -10.73
CA ALA A 159 16.87 24.67 -10.95
C ALA A 159 17.84 24.00 -11.93
N ALA A 160 18.58 23.01 -11.43
CA ALA A 160 19.59 22.30 -12.20
C ALA A 160 20.03 21.03 -11.46
N ILE A 161 20.89 20.27 -12.13
CA ILE A 161 21.62 19.17 -11.51
C ILE A 161 22.83 19.75 -10.76
N TYR A 162 23.02 19.31 -9.52
CA TYR A 162 24.19 19.59 -8.69
C TYR A 162 24.89 18.28 -8.31
N ILE A 163 26.17 18.37 -7.99
CA ILE A 163 26.98 17.24 -7.54
C ILE A 163 27.39 17.51 -6.10
N CYS A 164 26.97 16.67 -5.17
CA CYS A 164 27.53 16.63 -3.83
C CYS A 164 28.78 15.77 -3.85
N GLN A 165 29.88 16.26 -3.28
CA GLN A 165 31.14 15.54 -3.16
C GLN A 165 31.55 15.52 -1.69
N MET A 166 31.83 14.32 -1.19
CA MET A 166 32.47 14.11 0.10
C MET A 166 33.91 13.66 -0.12
N THR A 167 34.83 14.32 0.55
CA THR A 167 36.25 13.94 0.62
C THR A 167 36.58 13.57 2.06
N VAL A 168 37.16 12.39 2.24
CA VAL A 168 37.71 11.91 3.51
C VAL A 168 39.15 11.47 3.25
N ASP A 169 40.09 12.12 3.93
CA ASP A 169 41.53 11.92 3.71
C ASP A 169 41.92 12.04 2.21
N HIS A 170 42.23 10.94 1.53
CA HIS A 170 42.58 10.90 0.09
C HIS A 170 41.49 10.34 -0.82
N HIS A 171 40.31 10.06 -0.27
CA HIS A 171 39.23 9.39 -0.98
C HIS A 171 38.05 10.33 -1.22
N LYS A 172 37.42 10.19 -2.39
CA LYS A 172 36.26 11.00 -2.79
C LYS A 172 35.07 10.11 -3.15
N GLN A 173 33.88 10.57 -2.79
CA GLN A 173 32.60 10.01 -3.22
C GLN A 173 31.65 11.13 -3.63
N THR A 174 30.85 10.90 -4.66
CA THR A 174 29.91 11.90 -5.18
C THR A 174 28.49 11.35 -5.33
N THR A 175 27.50 12.24 -5.21
CA THR A 175 26.08 11.96 -5.51
C THR A 175 25.51 13.11 -6.36
N LYS A 176 24.50 12.81 -7.18
CA LYS A 176 23.84 13.82 -8.05
C LYS A 176 22.53 14.27 -7.40
N MET A 177 22.23 15.56 -7.43
CA MET A 177 21.04 16.16 -6.81
C MET A 177 20.28 16.98 -7.86
N LEU A 178 18.95 16.97 -7.84
CA LEU A 178 18.12 17.80 -8.72
C LEU A 178 17.42 18.88 -7.89
N LEU A 179 17.77 20.15 -8.10
CA LEU A 179 17.09 21.30 -7.50
C LEU A 179 15.97 21.78 -8.42
N THR A 180 14.77 22.03 -7.87
CA THR A 180 13.62 22.59 -8.59
C THR A 180 13.39 24.06 -8.21
N ASP A 181 12.83 24.87 -9.13
CA ASP A 181 12.75 26.35 -9.01
C ASP A 181 11.57 26.85 -8.15
N GLY A 182 10.84 25.96 -7.48
CA GLY A 182 9.70 26.34 -6.64
C GLY A 182 8.50 26.88 -7.42
N SER A 183 8.52 26.91 -8.76
CA SER A 183 7.42 27.38 -9.61
C SER A 183 6.52 26.22 -10.06
N SER A 184 5.98 25.44 -9.11
CA SER A 184 4.87 24.54 -9.45
C SER A 184 3.57 25.32 -9.55
N THR A 185 3.10 25.52 -10.77
CA THR A 185 1.67 25.69 -11.06
C THR A 185 0.89 24.60 -10.33
N THR A 186 -0.09 25.05 -9.54
CA THR A 186 -1.07 24.25 -8.81
C THR A 186 -1.76 23.22 -9.69
N LEU A 187 -1.50 21.93 -9.47
CA LEU A 187 -2.45 20.85 -9.73
C LEU A 187 -2.37 19.78 -8.64
N ALA A 188 -3.53 19.62 -7.98
CA ALA A 188 -4.03 18.50 -7.18
C ALA A 188 -3.05 17.76 -6.25
N LYS A 189 -3.21 18.03 -4.94
CA LYS A 189 -2.74 17.22 -3.82
C LYS A 189 -3.15 15.75 -3.99
N SER A 190 -2.20 14.86 -4.27
CA SER A 190 -2.29 13.46 -3.85
C SER A 190 -1.49 13.31 -2.55
N ARG A 191 -2.20 13.04 -1.45
CA ARG A 191 -1.61 12.87 -0.12
C ARG A 191 -1.12 11.43 0.02
N ALA A 192 0.08 11.13 -0.46
CA ALA A 192 0.79 9.91 -0.08
C ALA A 192 1.32 10.09 1.35
N THR A 193 0.62 9.54 2.34
CA THR A 193 1.11 9.51 3.73
C THR A 193 1.96 8.25 3.88
N THR A 194 3.28 8.40 3.90
CA THR A 194 4.20 7.28 4.17
C THR A 194 4.57 7.33 5.64
N ASN A 195 4.02 6.41 6.44
CA ASN A 195 4.54 6.15 7.78
C ASN A 195 5.77 5.24 7.64
N VAL A 196 6.97 5.83 7.62
CA VAL A 196 8.22 5.06 7.73
C VAL A 196 8.56 4.92 9.21
N GLY A 197 8.10 3.82 9.81
CA GLY A 197 8.32 3.53 11.22
C GLY A 197 8.44 2.04 11.48
N HIS A 198 9.45 1.39 10.90
CA HIS A 198 10.22 0.29 11.52
C HIS A 198 11.23 -0.25 10.50
N LEU A 199 12.50 0.08 10.67
CA LEU A 199 13.59 -0.75 10.17
C LEU A 199 13.86 -1.78 11.25
N LEU A 200 13.83 -3.07 10.90
CA LEU A 200 14.73 -4.15 11.33
C LEU A 200 14.12 -5.49 10.89
N ASN A 201 14.90 -6.28 10.16
CA ASN A 201 14.59 -7.59 9.56
C ASN A 201 13.43 -7.61 8.57
N LYS A 202 13.72 -7.55 7.27
CA LYS A 202 12.86 -8.24 6.30
C LYS A 202 13.67 -8.74 5.11
N SER A 203 13.43 -10.01 4.79
CA SER A 203 13.77 -10.66 3.54
C SER A 203 13.52 -9.73 2.36
N VAL A 204 14.36 -9.82 1.33
CA VAL A 204 14.12 -9.18 0.02
C VAL A 204 12.66 -9.36 -0.35
N ALA A 205 11.90 -8.27 -0.36
CA ALA A 205 10.50 -8.32 -0.70
C ALA A 205 10.40 -8.79 -2.16
N SER A 206 9.64 -9.85 -2.41
CA SER A 206 9.37 -10.39 -3.74
C SER A 206 8.78 -9.33 -4.66
N ASN A 207 8.87 -9.53 -5.97
CA ASN A 207 8.24 -8.64 -6.95
C ASN A 207 6.77 -8.98 -7.21
N TYR A 208 6.15 -9.81 -6.36
CA TYR A 208 4.75 -10.18 -6.45
C TYR A 208 3.90 -9.23 -5.60
N TYR A 209 2.82 -8.76 -6.20
CA TYR A 209 1.88 -7.84 -5.59
C TYR A 209 0.45 -8.39 -5.66
N THR A 210 -0.29 -8.16 -4.58
CA THR A 210 -1.74 -8.20 -4.58
C THR A 210 -2.25 -6.80 -4.90
N VAL A 211 -3.08 -6.67 -5.93
CA VAL A 211 -3.79 -5.42 -6.25
C VAL A 211 -5.20 -5.48 -5.70
N ARG A 212 -5.57 -4.48 -4.89
CA ARG A 212 -6.94 -4.24 -4.42
C ARG A 212 -7.48 -2.99 -5.06
N ILE A 213 -8.70 -3.05 -5.57
CA ILE A 213 -9.38 -1.93 -6.23
C ILE A 213 -10.71 -1.69 -5.52
N THR A 214 -10.94 -0.45 -5.14
CA THR A 214 -12.16 -0.03 -4.45
C THR A 214 -12.66 1.28 -5.05
N GLY A 215 -13.97 1.40 -5.24
CA GLY A 215 -14.59 2.62 -5.73
C GLY A 215 -16.09 2.63 -5.39
N MET A 216 -16.71 3.80 -5.46
CA MET A 216 -18.14 3.95 -5.12
C MET A 216 -19.06 3.24 -6.12
N THR A 217 -18.61 3.07 -7.37
CA THR A 217 -19.41 2.55 -8.48
C THR A 217 -19.08 1.12 -8.87
N ILE A 218 -18.20 0.43 -8.13
CA ILE A 218 -17.70 -0.90 -8.46
C ILE A 218 -17.79 -1.84 -7.26
N GLU A 219 -17.91 -3.14 -7.53
CA GLU A 219 -17.64 -4.16 -6.53
C GLU A 219 -16.14 -4.12 -6.15
N PRO A 220 -15.78 -4.31 -4.87
CA PRO A 220 -14.39 -4.44 -4.49
C PRO A 220 -13.73 -5.58 -5.25
N PHE A 221 -12.60 -5.30 -5.88
CA PHE A 221 -11.85 -6.28 -6.66
C PHE A 221 -10.49 -6.55 -6.02
N GLN A 222 -10.05 -7.81 -6.05
CA GLN A 222 -8.72 -8.20 -5.61
C GLN A 222 -8.11 -9.25 -6.55
N GLN A 223 -6.88 -9.01 -6.98
CA GLN A 223 -6.08 -9.97 -7.72
C GLN A 223 -4.72 -10.16 -7.05
N LYS A 224 -4.35 -11.41 -6.80
CA LYS A 224 -3.06 -11.81 -6.20
C LYS A 224 -2.08 -12.29 -7.27
N GLY A 225 -0.80 -12.36 -6.92
CA GLY A 225 0.25 -12.98 -7.74
C GLY A 225 0.69 -12.16 -8.95
N ILE A 226 0.50 -10.83 -8.93
CA ILE A 226 0.91 -9.97 -10.05
C ILE A 226 2.41 -9.70 -9.95
N LEU A 227 3.19 -10.22 -10.90
CA LEU A 227 4.62 -9.95 -11.00
C LEU A 227 4.85 -8.56 -11.60
N ILE A 228 5.53 -7.68 -10.86
CA ILE A 228 5.93 -6.34 -11.29
C ILE A 228 7.45 -6.23 -11.15
N ASP A 229 8.19 -6.44 -12.24
CA ASP A 229 9.66 -6.45 -12.28
C ASP A 229 10.26 -5.47 -13.30
N LYS A 230 9.40 -4.77 -14.05
CA LYS A 230 9.75 -3.76 -15.04
C LYS A 230 8.57 -2.83 -15.29
N ASN A 231 8.82 -1.71 -15.97
CA ASN A 231 7.76 -0.83 -16.44
C ASN A 231 6.74 -1.62 -17.27
N MET A 232 5.46 -1.47 -16.97
CA MET A 232 4.40 -2.24 -17.63
C MET A 232 3.10 -1.47 -17.74
N GLU A 233 2.25 -1.93 -18.66
CA GLU A 233 0.85 -1.57 -18.71
C GLU A 233 0.03 -2.70 -18.06
N LEU A 234 -0.88 -2.35 -17.15
CA LEU A 234 -1.71 -3.29 -16.41
C LEU A 234 -3.16 -2.81 -16.41
N ASN A 235 -3.98 -3.35 -17.29
CA ASN A 235 -5.39 -2.97 -17.39
C ASN A 235 -6.23 -3.89 -16.50
N PHE A 236 -7.28 -3.33 -15.90
CA PHE A 236 -8.21 -4.08 -15.06
C PHE A 236 -9.63 -3.87 -15.58
N VAL A 237 -10.40 -4.95 -15.55
CA VAL A 237 -11.84 -4.93 -15.76
C VAL A 237 -12.47 -5.34 -14.44
N VAL A 238 -13.35 -4.50 -13.91
CA VAL A 238 -14.06 -4.75 -12.65
C VAL A 238 -15.55 -4.78 -12.90
N GLU A 239 -16.29 -5.42 -12.01
CA GLU A 239 -17.73 -5.38 -12.06
C GLU A 239 -18.21 -4.05 -11.49
N SER A 240 -18.95 -3.28 -12.29
CA SER A 240 -19.76 -2.18 -11.81
C SER A 240 -20.63 -2.68 -10.67
N ARG A 241 -20.67 -1.94 -9.56
CA ARG A 241 -21.39 -2.30 -8.35
C ARG A 241 -22.81 -2.55 -8.76
N ASN A 242 -23.26 -3.78 -8.54
CA ASN A 242 -24.62 -4.10 -8.87
C ASN A 242 -25.47 -3.40 -7.83
N ARG A 243 -26.40 -2.55 -8.27
CA ARG A 243 -27.43 -2.01 -7.36
C ARG A 243 -28.19 -3.17 -6.70
N GLU A 244 -28.19 -4.34 -7.33
CA GLU A 244 -28.83 -5.51 -6.79
C GLU A 244 -28.04 -6.22 -5.69
N SER A 245 -26.79 -5.90 -5.34
CA SER A 245 -26.08 -6.65 -4.28
C SER A 245 -25.07 -5.86 -3.45
N VAL A 246 -24.85 -6.31 -2.21
CA VAL A 246 -23.76 -5.86 -1.33
C VAL A 246 -23.05 -7.06 -0.74
N THR A 247 -21.71 -7.05 -0.75
CA THR A 247 -20.87 -8.09 -0.16
C THR A 247 -19.91 -7.51 0.85
N ASP A 248 -19.76 -8.16 2.00
CA ASP A 248 -18.79 -7.78 3.03
C ASP A 248 -18.17 -9.02 3.71
N ILE A 249 -17.05 -8.84 4.39
CA ILE A 249 -16.33 -9.90 5.12
C ILE A 249 -16.47 -9.65 6.63
N VAL A 250 -16.97 -10.63 7.36
CA VAL A 250 -17.18 -10.57 8.82
C VAL A 250 -16.33 -11.62 9.53
N GLY A 251 -15.61 -11.17 10.55
CA GLY A 251 -14.76 -11.99 11.41
C GLY A 251 -15.45 -12.45 12.71
N PRO A 252 -14.73 -13.19 13.59
CA PRO A 252 -15.29 -13.71 14.85
C PRO A 252 -15.76 -12.65 15.84
N ASP A 253 -15.35 -11.40 15.69
CA ASP A 253 -15.80 -10.24 16.44
C ASP A 253 -17.21 -9.76 16.05
N GLY A 254 -17.77 -10.28 14.95
CA GLY A 254 -19.07 -9.88 14.43
C GLY A 254 -18.98 -8.61 13.59
N GLY A 255 -20.13 -8.05 13.22
CA GLY A 255 -20.16 -6.90 12.34
C GLY A 255 -21.56 -6.51 11.88
N ILE A 256 -21.62 -5.43 11.10
CA ILE A 256 -22.84 -4.96 10.47
C ILE A 256 -22.59 -4.87 8.97
N ILE A 257 -23.48 -5.46 8.18
CA ILE A 257 -23.47 -5.37 6.72
C ILE A 257 -24.70 -4.58 6.30
N GLU A 258 -24.49 -3.47 5.61
CA GLU A 258 -25.56 -2.58 5.15
C GLU A 258 -25.09 -1.81 3.91
N ASP A 259 -25.94 -1.75 2.87
CA ASP A 259 -25.72 -0.80 1.77
C ASP A 259 -26.45 0.51 2.07
N THR A 260 -25.66 1.57 2.28
CA THR A 260 -26.16 2.91 2.56
C THR A 260 -26.38 3.74 1.30
N ASN A 261 -26.17 3.19 0.10
CA ASN A 261 -26.44 3.90 -1.15
C ASN A 261 -27.94 3.91 -1.46
N PRO A 262 -28.61 5.08 -1.45
CA PRO A 262 -30.06 5.17 -1.66
C PRO A 262 -30.52 4.71 -3.06
N ASN A 263 -29.60 4.52 -4.01
CA ASN A 263 -29.91 4.03 -5.35
C ASN A 263 -29.66 2.51 -5.51
N SER A 264 -29.35 1.81 -4.41
CA SER A 264 -29.15 0.35 -4.38
C SER A 264 -30.48 -0.37 -4.17
N ASP A 265 -30.72 -1.48 -4.85
CA ASP A 265 -31.90 -2.35 -4.65
C ASP A 265 -31.82 -3.12 -3.31
N VAL A 266 -30.63 -3.19 -2.71
CA VAL A 266 -30.40 -3.67 -1.34
C VAL A 266 -30.30 -2.54 -0.32
N TYR A 267 -30.63 -1.29 -0.71
CA TYR A 267 -30.59 -0.15 0.19
C TYR A 267 -31.42 -0.36 1.46
N GLY A 268 -30.80 -0.10 2.61
CA GLY A 268 -31.44 -0.20 3.92
C GLY A 268 -31.62 -1.64 4.44
N VAL A 269 -31.23 -2.66 3.68
CA VAL A 269 -31.09 -4.02 4.22
C VAL A 269 -29.88 -4.05 5.13
N ARG A 270 -30.09 -4.47 6.39
CA ARG A 270 -29.06 -4.45 7.42
C ARG A 270 -28.95 -5.80 8.11
N ILE A 271 -27.78 -6.40 8.09
CA ILE A 271 -27.46 -7.62 8.84
C ILE A 271 -26.58 -7.25 10.02
N GLU A 272 -27.01 -7.61 11.23
CA GLU A 272 -26.22 -7.50 12.46
C GLU A 272 -25.78 -8.91 12.88
N ILE A 273 -24.47 -9.12 12.94
CA ILE A 273 -23.84 -10.39 13.27
C ILE A 273 -23.15 -10.23 14.62
N PRO A 274 -23.58 -10.93 15.68
CA PRO A 274 -22.95 -10.81 16.98
C PRO A 274 -21.58 -11.52 16.99
N ALA A 275 -20.72 -11.09 17.91
CA ALA A 275 -19.45 -11.76 18.16
C ALA A 275 -19.64 -13.26 18.42
N GLY A 276 -18.79 -14.09 17.82
CA GLY A 276 -18.82 -15.55 17.89
C GLY A 276 -19.78 -16.23 16.91
N ALA A 277 -20.61 -15.48 16.17
CA ALA A 277 -21.55 -16.05 15.19
C ALA A 277 -20.85 -16.73 13.99
N VAL A 278 -19.61 -16.31 13.69
CA VAL A 278 -18.73 -16.92 12.69
C VAL A 278 -17.39 -17.30 13.33
N ALA A 279 -16.76 -18.38 12.85
CA ALA A 279 -15.53 -18.92 13.44
C ALA A 279 -14.24 -18.35 12.80
N SER A 280 -14.36 -17.75 11.62
CA SER A 280 -13.27 -17.16 10.84
C SER A 280 -13.82 -16.06 9.95
N GLU A 281 -12.93 -15.29 9.32
CA GLU A 281 -13.27 -14.37 8.23
C GLU A 281 -14.20 -15.07 7.23
N THR A 282 -15.39 -14.50 7.06
CA THR A 282 -16.47 -15.09 6.29
C THR A 282 -17.08 -14.02 5.40
N GLU A 283 -17.12 -14.28 4.10
CA GLU A 283 -17.78 -13.41 3.14
C GLU A 283 -19.29 -13.67 3.17
N ILE A 284 -20.05 -12.58 3.22
CA ILE A 284 -21.50 -12.57 3.27
C ILE A 284 -21.99 -11.61 2.20
N THR A 285 -22.86 -12.10 1.34
CA THR A 285 -23.48 -11.31 0.27
C THR A 285 -24.97 -11.23 0.48
N ILE A 286 -25.52 -10.05 0.24
CA ILE A 286 -26.93 -9.78 0.10
C ILE A 286 -27.17 -9.44 -1.36
N LYS A 287 -28.13 -10.10 -2.00
CA LYS A 287 -28.53 -9.79 -3.36
C LYS A 287 -30.05 -9.66 -3.43
N ARG A 288 -30.56 -8.70 -4.20
CA ARG A 288 -31.96 -8.61 -4.60
C ARG A 288 -32.28 -9.84 -5.45
N ALA A 289 -33.15 -10.70 -4.94
CA ALA A 289 -33.60 -11.84 -5.71
C ALA A 289 -34.54 -11.36 -6.83
N GLU A 290 -34.49 -12.01 -7.99
CA GLU A 290 -35.51 -11.85 -9.02
C GLU A 290 -36.89 -12.12 -8.42
N ASP A 291 -37.92 -11.38 -8.85
CA ASP A 291 -39.26 -11.52 -8.31
C ASP A 291 -39.76 -12.96 -8.51
N MET A 292 -39.82 -13.70 -7.41
CA MET A 292 -40.31 -15.07 -7.36
C MET A 292 -41.83 -15.03 -7.56
N SER A 293 -42.26 -15.17 -8.81
CA SER A 293 -43.68 -15.13 -9.26
C SER A 293 -44.63 -16.11 -8.57
N GLN A 294 -44.15 -16.99 -7.69
CA GLN A 294 -44.98 -17.91 -6.91
C GLN A 294 -45.09 -17.42 -5.47
N LEU A 295 -46.15 -16.66 -5.17
CA LEU A 295 -46.54 -16.38 -3.80
C LEU A 295 -46.99 -17.67 -3.10
N PRO A 296 -46.87 -17.80 -1.77
CA PRO A 296 -47.21 -19.04 -1.09
C PRO A 296 -48.69 -19.43 -1.24
N THR A 297 -49.59 -18.46 -1.45
CA THR A 297 -51.02 -18.65 -1.76
C THR A 297 -51.60 -17.45 -2.52
N ASP A 298 -52.74 -17.65 -3.20
CA ASP A 298 -53.51 -16.57 -3.88
C ASP A 298 -54.09 -15.50 -2.93
N SER A 299 -54.13 -15.80 -1.63
CA SER A 299 -54.67 -14.90 -0.59
C SER A 299 -53.62 -13.98 0.03
N GLN A 300 -52.35 -14.18 -0.31
CA GLN A 300 -51.22 -13.45 0.26
C GLN A 300 -50.65 -12.47 -0.75
N LYS A 301 -50.04 -11.40 -0.24
CA LYS A 301 -49.37 -10.38 -1.05
C LYS A 301 -47.97 -10.17 -0.49
N GLN A 302 -46.97 -10.19 -1.37
CA GLN A 302 -45.61 -9.81 -1.01
C GLN A 302 -45.57 -8.31 -0.69
N ILE A 303 -45.00 -7.99 0.46
CA ILE A 303 -44.88 -6.64 1.02
C ILE A 303 -43.39 -6.28 1.10
N GLY A 304 -42.87 -5.78 -0.02
CA GLY A 304 -41.46 -5.44 -0.17
C GLY A 304 -40.70 -6.41 -1.07
N HIS A 305 -39.39 -6.42 -0.90
CA HIS A 305 -38.43 -7.05 -1.78
C HIS A 305 -37.94 -8.39 -1.21
N THR A 306 -37.75 -9.39 -2.08
CA THR A 306 -37.06 -10.65 -1.78
C THR A 306 -35.54 -10.47 -1.90
N TYR A 307 -34.79 -11.11 -1.00
CA TYR A 307 -33.34 -11.03 -0.94
C TYR A 307 -32.73 -12.42 -0.78
N ASP A 308 -31.66 -12.68 -1.52
CA ASP A 308 -30.78 -13.82 -1.37
C ASP A 308 -29.64 -13.45 -0.42
N PHE A 309 -29.44 -14.29 0.59
CA PHE A 309 -28.34 -14.16 1.54
C PHE A 309 -27.39 -15.34 1.36
N THR A 310 -26.14 -15.06 1.00
CA THR A 310 -25.12 -16.10 0.85
C THR A 310 -24.00 -15.91 1.86
N LYS A 311 -23.35 -17.02 2.21
CA LYS A 311 -22.24 -17.09 3.15
C LYS A 311 -21.20 -18.06 2.59
N SER A 312 -19.96 -17.61 2.43
CA SER A 312 -18.94 -18.35 1.65
C SER A 312 -18.54 -19.71 2.25
N ASN A 313 -18.73 -19.91 3.56
CA ASN A 313 -18.46 -21.16 4.27
C ASN A 313 -19.75 -21.88 4.72
N GLY A 314 -20.80 -21.80 3.89
CA GLY A 314 -22.09 -22.48 4.08
C GLY A 314 -23.08 -21.70 4.95
N ASN A 315 -24.30 -22.23 5.11
CA ASN A 315 -25.45 -21.40 5.47
C ASN A 315 -25.78 -21.33 6.98
N LYS A 316 -24.88 -21.83 7.85
CA LYS A 316 -25.10 -21.84 9.31
C LYS A 316 -24.20 -20.84 10.03
N PHE A 317 -24.79 -20.12 10.98
CA PHE A 317 -24.12 -19.31 11.99
C PHE A 317 -24.10 -20.09 13.32
N ASN A 318 -23.12 -19.80 14.17
CA ASN A 318 -23.00 -20.40 15.50
C ASN A 318 -24.01 -19.83 16.51
N SER A 319 -24.62 -18.70 16.18
CA SER A 319 -25.66 -18.04 16.98
C SER A 319 -26.67 -17.35 16.07
N ALA A 320 -27.80 -16.92 16.64
CA ALA A 320 -28.76 -16.10 15.91
C ALA A 320 -28.12 -14.79 15.42
N ILE A 321 -28.45 -14.40 14.20
CA ILE A 321 -28.14 -13.08 13.62
C ILE A 321 -29.43 -12.29 13.49
N LYS A 322 -29.33 -10.98 13.26
CA LYS A 322 -30.49 -10.12 13.02
C LYS A 322 -30.42 -9.56 11.62
N ILE A 323 -31.53 -9.67 10.88
CA ILE A 323 -31.67 -9.11 9.54
C ILE A 323 -32.83 -8.12 9.60
N ASN A 324 -32.57 -6.86 9.25
CA ASN A 324 -33.60 -5.86 9.08
C ASN A 324 -33.80 -5.65 7.58
N ILE A 325 -35.04 -5.84 7.11
CA ILE A 325 -35.43 -5.63 5.72
C ILE A 325 -36.40 -4.45 5.70
N PRO A 326 -36.11 -3.37 4.96
CA PRO A 326 -37.00 -2.23 4.86
C PRO A 326 -38.24 -2.60 4.04
N VAL A 327 -39.41 -2.21 4.52
CA VAL A 327 -40.69 -2.36 3.82
C VAL A 327 -41.33 -1.00 3.67
N THR A 328 -41.48 -0.54 2.44
CA THR A 328 -42.14 0.72 2.08
C THR A 328 -43.55 0.44 1.59
N VAL A 329 -44.48 0.26 2.53
CA VAL A 329 -45.91 0.12 2.25
C VAL A 329 -46.68 1.05 3.17
N GLU A 330 -47.56 1.88 2.60
CA GLU A 330 -48.49 2.72 3.35
C GLU A 330 -49.63 1.84 3.93
N ASP A 331 -50.08 2.14 5.15
CA ASP A 331 -51.23 1.50 5.81
C ASP A 331 -51.15 -0.03 6.00
N ILE A 332 -49.99 -0.54 6.44
CA ILE A 332 -49.81 -1.97 6.70
C ILE A 332 -50.21 -2.40 8.11
N ASP A 333 -51.05 -3.43 8.22
CA ASP A 333 -51.35 -4.11 9.50
C ASP A 333 -50.21 -5.09 9.83
N THR A 334 -49.29 -4.66 10.68
CA THR A 334 -48.10 -5.44 11.07
C THR A 334 -48.46 -6.74 11.77
N THR A 335 -49.66 -6.88 12.34
CA THR A 335 -50.11 -8.14 12.97
C THR A 335 -50.41 -9.24 11.95
N LYS A 336 -50.58 -8.88 10.67
CA LYS A 336 -50.81 -9.80 9.56
C LYS A 336 -49.55 -10.06 8.72
N CYS A 337 -48.44 -9.41 9.07
CA CYS A 337 -47.18 -9.57 8.37
C CYS A 337 -46.41 -10.78 8.92
N PHE A 338 -45.75 -11.51 8.05
CA PHE A 338 -44.82 -12.57 8.42
C PHE A 338 -43.66 -12.59 7.43
N MET A 339 -42.49 -13.03 7.89
CA MET A 339 -41.37 -13.32 7.01
C MET A 339 -41.47 -14.78 6.52
N ALA A 340 -40.96 -15.05 5.33
CA ALA A 340 -40.82 -16.40 4.80
C ALA A 340 -39.49 -16.52 4.07
N TYR A 341 -38.99 -17.75 3.96
CA TYR A 341 -37.82 -18.09 3.15
C TYR A 341 -38.17 -19.21 2.18
N TRP A 342 -37.45 -19.26 1.08
CA TRP A 342 -37.60 -20.32 0.07
C TRP A 342 -36.65 -21.48 0.38
N ASP A 343 -37.18 -22.69 0.46
CA ASP A 343 -36.39 -23.91 0.64
C ASP A 343 -37.07 -25.10 -0.04
N THR A 344 -36.32 -25.95 -0.73
CA THR A 344 -36.83 -27.17 -1.41
C THR A 344 -38.09 -26.94 -2.27
N ASN A 345 -38.11 -25.86 -3.07
CA ASN A 345 -39.23 -25.48 -3.96
C ASN A 345 -40.54 -25.11 -3.23
N LYS A 346 -40.46 -24.60 -2.01
CA LYS A 346 -41.62 -24.07 -1.28
C LYS A 346 -41.23 -22.90 -0.38
N TRP A 347 -42.20 -22.04 -0.10
CA TRP A 347 -42.09 -21.03 0.94
C TRP A 347 -42.31 -21.64 2.32
N ILE A 348 -41.44 -21.30 3.26
CA ILE A 348 -41.53 -21.67 4.66
C ILE A 348 -41.61 -20.40 5.49
N ARG A 349 -42.64 -20.27 6.32
CA ARG A 349 -42.81 -19.14 7.22
C ARG A 349 -41.72 -19.14 8.30
N LEU A 350 -41.06 -18.00 8.47
CA LEU A 350 -40.23 -17.71 9.65
C LEU A 350 -41.16 -17.37 10.81
N GLY A 351 -40.89 -18.00 11.96
CA GLY A 351 -41.75 -18.07 13.14
C GLY A 351 -42.51 -16.80 13.49
#